data_AF-A0A938QV31-F1
#
_entry.id   AF-A0A938QV31-F1
#
_cell.length_a   1.000
_cell.length_b   1.000
_cell.length_c   1.000
_cell.angle_alpha   90.00
_cell.angle_beta   90.00
_cell.angle_gamma   90.00
#
_symmetry.space_group_name_H-M   'P 1'
#
loop_
_entity.id
_entity.type
_entity.pdbx_description
1 polymer ?
#
loop_
_entity_poly.entity_id
_entity_poly.type
_entity_poly.pdbx_seq_one_letter_code
_entity_poly.pdbx_strand_id
1 'polypeptide(L)'
;MRRVLLGFVLGVVVVLTVGGCAHGQGATAAGPPAVTADEVARALPARVVDRAGWADDIVAAIHATGKTPTRERVCAVVAVIAQESGFVADPPVRDLPRLVRRALDDKLAPLGALAPAAREALLALRPPGAPEAAPTFGERIARLKTERDLDRLFRDVKAALTRSHPGSVAIAGALAVLAG
;
A
#
# COMPACT_ATOMS: atom_id res chain seq x y z
N MET A 1 37.43 -62.39 -2.11
CA MET A 1 36.88 -63.75 -2.33
C MET A 1 35.42 -63.67 -1.99
N ARG A 2 34.44 -64.11 -2.76
CA ARG A 2 34.34 -64.71 -4.07
C ARG A 2 32.81 -64.73 -4.24
N ARG A 3 32.29 -64.17 -5.32
CA ARG A 3 31.10 -64.66 -6.02
C ARG A 3 29.85 -64.87 -5.16
N VAL A 4 28.89 -63.96 -5.26
CA VAL A 4 27.44 -64.18 -5.38
C VAL A 4 26.80 -62.79 -5.19
N LEU A 5 25.70 -62.51 -5.89
CA LEU A 5 25.07 -61.20 -6.13
C LEU A 5 25.55 -60.45 -7.39
N LEU A 6 25.74 -61.19 -8.48
CA LEU A 6 25.64 -60.66 -9.84
C LEU A 6 24.48 -61.39 -10.52
N GLY A 7 23.26 -60.89 -10.34
CA GLY A 7 22.08 -61.54 -10.90
C GLY A 7 20.80 -61.02 -10.28
N PHE A 8 20.38 -59.82 -10.70
CA PHE A 8 18.97 -59.40 -10.87
C PHE A 8 18.93 -57.89 -11.12
N VAL A 9 19.42 -57.44 -12.29
CA VAL A 9 19.02 -56.11 -12.80
C VAL A 9 18.71 -56.27 -14.28
N LEU A 10 17.64 -57.03 -14.56
CA LEU A 10 16.95 -57.02 -15.83
C LEU A 10 15.51 -56.55 -15.56
N GLY A 11 15.09 -55.51 -16.28
CA GLY A 11 13.70 -55.03 -16.31
C GLY A 11 13.46 -53.85 -15.39
N VAL A 12 13.45 -52.63 -15.93
CA VAL A 12 12.26 -52.00 -16.54
C VAL A 12 12.73 -50.65 -17.09
N VAL A 13 12.92 -50.57 -18.41
CA VAL A 13 13.02 -49.27 -19.11
C VAL A 13 11.60 -48.76 -19.26
N VAL A 14 11.17 -47.89 -18.34
CA VAL A 14 9.91 -47.15 -18.49
C VAL A 14 10.17 -46.01 -19.48
N VAL A 15 9.78 -46.23 -20.75
CA VAL A 15 9.68 -45.17 -21.74
C VAL A 15 8.44 -44.34 -21.39
N LEU A 16 8.65 -43.19 -20.74
CA LEU A 16 7.63 -42.17 -20.53
C LEU A 16 7.37 -41.44 -21.86
N THR A 17 6.35 -41.84 -22.59
CA THR A 17 5.81 -41.05 -23.70
C THR A 17 4.99 -39.90 -23.13
N VAL A 18 5.57 -38.69 -23.14
CA VAL A 18 4.81 -37.46 -22.88
C VAL A 18 3.86 -37.24 -24.05
N GLY A 19 2.59 -37.60 -23.87
CA GLY A 19 1.50 -37.17 -24.74
C GLY A 19 1.28 -35.67 -24.55
N GLY A 20 1.87 -34.86 -25.44
CA GLY A 20 1.58 -33.43 -25.51
C GLY A 20 0.12 -33.22 -25.91
N CYS A 21 -0.70 -32.73 -24.97
CA CYS A 21 -1.97 -32.12 -25.34
C CYS A 21 -1.63 -30.83 -26.09
N ALA A 22 -1.72 -30.87 -27.42
CA ALA A 22 -1.75 -29.67 -28.23
C ALA A 22 -3.02 -28.90 -27.85
N HIS A 23 -2.89 -28.00 -26.88
CA HIS A 23 -3.91 -27.04 -26.54
C HIS A 23 -4.04 -26.12 -27.75
N GLY A 24 -5.04 -26.40 -28.60
CA GLY A 24 -5.38 -25.56 -29.73
C GLY A 24 -5.58 -24.15 -29.21
N GLN A 25 -4.67 -23.24 -29.57
CA GLN A 25 -4.87 -21.80 -29.42
C GLN A 25 -5.99 -21.42 -30.39
N GLY A 26 -7.22 -21.70 -29.99
CA GLY A 26 -8.40 -21.08 -30.57
C GLY A 26 -8.23 -19.57 -30.42
N ALA A 27 -8.50 -18.87 -31.52
CA ALA A 27 -8.47 -17.42 -31.74
C ALA A 27 -8.30 -16.58 -30.48
N THR A 28 -7.36 -15.62 -30.51
CA THR A 28 -7.30 -14.50 -29.55
C THR A 28 -8.69 -13.89 -29.42
N ALA A 29 -9.43 -14.31 -28.40
CA ALA A 29 -10.63 -13.62 -27.99
C ALA A 29 -10.19 -12.20 -27.67
N ALA A 30 -10.83 -11.21 -28.30
CA ALA A 30 -10.75 -9.85 -27.81
C ALA A 30 -10.98 -9.91 -26.29
N GLY A 31 -10.10 -9.26 -25.53
CA GLY A 31 -10.19 -9.27 -24.06
C GLY A 31 -11.58 -8.83 -23.58
N PRO A 32 -11.93 -9.09 -22.31
CA PRO A 32 -13.24 -8.73 -21.79
C PRO A 32 -13.56 -7.26 -22.09
N PRO A 33 -14.81 -6.93 -22.45
CA PRO A 33 -15.17 -5.59 -22.86
C PRO A 33 -14.91 -4.59 -21.71
N ALA A 34 -14.46 -3.40 -22.09
CA ALA A 34 -14.39 -2.28 -21.16
C ALA A 34 -15.81 -1.85 -20.76
N VAL A 35 -16.00 -1.57 -19.47
CA VAL A 35 -17.24 -0.96 -18.97
C VAL A 35 -17.11 0.56 -18.97
N THR A 36 -18.21 1.25 -19.21
CA THR A 36 -18.26 2.72 -19.19
C THR A 36 -18.50 3.25 -17.77
N ALA A 37 -18.15 4.51 -17.51
CA ALA A 37 -18.43 5.14 -16.22
C ALA A 37 -19.94 5.12 -15.89
N ASP A 38 -20.81 5.34 -16.86
CA ASP A 38 -22.27 5.25 -16.67
C ASP A 38 -22.73 3.86 -16.20
N GLU A 39 -22.13 2.79 -16.73
CA GLU A 39 -22.42 1.42 -16.28
C GLU A 39 -21.93 1.19 -14.84
N VAL A 40 -20.76 1.72 -14.49
CA VAL A 40 -20.23 1.66 -13.13
C VAL A 40 -21.13 2.44 -12.17
N ALA A 41 -21.52 3.68 -12.51
CA ALA A 41 -22.35 4.53 -11.68
C ALA A 41 -23.70 3.88 -11.35
N ARG A 42 -24.31 3.16 -12.31
CA ARG A 42 -25.54 2.38 -12.09
C ARG A 42 -25.34 1.18 -11.16
N ALA A 43 -24.15 0.58 -11.15
CA ALA A 43 -23.82 -0.57 -10.32
C ALA A 43 -23.40 -0.18 -8.88
N LEU A 44 -23.04 1.08 -8.63
CA LEU A 44 -22.67 1.55 -7.30
C LEU A 44 -23.87 1.54 -6.32
N PRO A 45 -23.65 1.27 -5.02
CA PRO A 45 -24.71 1.28 -4.02
C PRO A 45 -25.47 2.60 -3.97
N ALA A 46 -26.78 2.56 -3.79
CA ALA A 46 -27.65 3.75 -3.81
C ALA A 46 -27.30 4.80 -2.72
N ARG A 47 -26.62 4.39 -1.64
CA ARG A 47 -26.17 5.29 -0.56
C ARG A 47 -24.97 6.16 -0.92
N VAL A 48 -24.29 5.87 -2.04
CA VAL A 48 -23.14 6.67 -2.49
C VAL A 48 -23.67 8.00 -3.00
N VAL A 49 -23.17 9.10 -2.43
CA VAL A 49 -23.65 10.46 -2.73
C VAL A 49 -23.31 10.86 -4.17
N ASP A 50 -22.04 10.75 -4.56
CA ASP A 50 -21.55 11.12 -5.88
C ASP A 50 -21.17 9.88 -6.71
N ARG A 51 -22.18 9.13 -7.18
CA ARG A 51 -21.95 7.91 -7.97
C ARG A 51 -21.27 8.18 -9.32
N ALA A 52 -21.54 9.33 -9.93
CA ALA A 52 -20.95 9.69 -11.21
C ALA A 52 -19.46 9.98 -11.05
N GLY A 53 -19.08 10.84 -10.10
CA GLY A 53 -17.68 11.15 -9.81
C GLY A 53 -16.88 9.91 -9.42
N TRP A 54 -17.41 9.06 -8.54
CA TRP A 54 -16.76 7.79 -8.19
C TRP A 54 -16.57 6.86 -9.39
N ALA A 55 -17.55 6.78 -10.29
CA ALA A 55 -17.44 5.94 -11.47
C ALA A 55 -16.38 6.43 -12.46
N ASP A 56 -16.35 7.75 -12.71
CA ASP A 56 -15.33 8.39 -13.55
C ASP A 56 -13.93 8.15 -12.95
N ASP A 57 -13.76 8.39 -11.65
CA ASP A 57 -12.49 8.20 -10.96
C ASP A 57 -12.03 6.74 -10.97
N ILE A 58 -12.94 5.77 -10.80
CA ILE A 58 -12.61 4.34 -10.84
C ILE A 58 -12.13 3.94 -12.25
N VAL A 59 -12.85 4.34 -13.29
CA VAL A 59 -12.48 4.05 -14.68
C VAL A 59 -11.14 4.70 -15.02
N ALA A 60 -10.96 5.98 -14.68
CA ALA A 60 -9.73 6.72 -14.88
C ALA A 60 -8.54 6.10 -14.13
N ALA A 61 -8.73 5.70 -12.87
CA ALA A 61 -7.68 5.06 -12.06
C ALA A 61 -7.25 3.71 -12.65
N ILE A 62 -8.19 2.89 -13.14
CA ILE A 62 -7.84 1.62 -13.79
C ILE A 62 -7.02 1.89 -15.06
N HIS A 63 -7.43 2.86 -15.88
CA HIS A 63 -6.68 3.27 -17.06
C HIS A 63 -5.29 3.83 -16.73
N ALA A 64 -5.14 4.60 -15.67
CA ALA A 64 -3.86 5.15 -15.23
C ALA A 64 -2.84 4.04 -14.85
N THR A 65 -3.32 2.83 -14.52
CA THR A 65 -2.47 1.65 -14.31
C THR A 65 -2.19 0.83 -15.58
N GLY A 66 -2.57 1.33 -16.76
CA GLY A 66 -2.42 0.64 -18.04
C GLY A 66 -3.36 -0.55 -18.23
N LYS A 67 -4.43 -0.64 -17.42
CA LYS A 67 -5.38 -1.76 -17.44
C LYS A 67 -6.70 -1.33 -18.10
N THR A 68 -7.38 -2.29 -18.71
CA THR A 68 -8.75 -2.09 -19.19
C THR A 68 -9.74 -2.20 -18.03
N PRO A 69 -10.69 -1.27 -17.87
CA PRO A 69 -11.75 -1.34 -16.87
C PRO A 69 -12.76 -2.42 -17.26
N THR A 70 -12.44 -3.69 -16.98
CA THR A 70 -13.40 -4.79 -17.15
C THR A 70 -14.29 -4.87 -15.92
N ARG A 71 -15.44 -5.55 -16.03
CA ARG A 71 -16.37 -5.76 -14.93
C ARG A 71 -15.68 -6.33 -13.68
N GLU A 72 -14.80 -7.31 -13.86
CA GLU A 72 -14.09 -7.97 -12.75
C GLU A 72 -13.19 -6.98 -12.00
N ARG A 73 -12.43 -6.14 -12.73
CA ARG A 73 -11.53 -5.16 -12.13
C ARG A 73 -12.32 -4.06 -11.42
N VAL A 74 -13.38 -3.56 -12.05
CA VAL A 74 -14.25 -2.56 -11.44
C VAL A 74 -14.89 -3.13 -10.17
N CYS A 75 -15.44 -4.34 -10.21
CA CYS A 75 -16.02 -4.99 -9.02
C CYS A 75 -14.99 -5.13 -7.89
N ALA A 76 -13.75 -5.51 -8.20
CA ALA A 76 -12.69 -5.59 -7.20
C ALA A 76 -12.38 -4.23 -6.57
N VAL A 77 -12.21 -3.19 -7.38
CA VAL A 77 -11.95 -1.81 -6.89
C VAL A 77 -13.12 -1.29 -6.05
N VAL A 78 -14.35 -1.46 -6.54
CA VAL A 78 -15.59 -1.09 -5.84
C VAL A 78 -15.69 -1.79 -4.48
N ALA A 79 -15.35 -3.08 -4.41
CA ALA A 79 -15.37 -3.84 -3.16
C ALA A 79 -14.36 -3.30 -2.13
N VAL A 80 -13.13 -2.97 -2.57
CA VAL A 80 -12.11 -2.38 -1.70
C VAL A 80 -12.55 -0.99 -1.22
N ILE A 81 -13.01 -0.11 -2.10
CA ILE A 81 -13.50 1.23 -1.71
C ILE A 81 -14.64 1.12 -0.70
N ALA A 82 -15.57 0.19 -0.90
CA ALA A 82 -16.68 -0.04 0.00
C ALA A 82 -16.23 -0.47 1.40
N GLN A 83 -15.17 -1.28 1.51
CA GLN A 83 -14.67 -1.81 2.78
C GLN A 83 -13.72 -0.86 3.51
N GLU A 84 -12.92 -0.09 2.77
CA GLU A 84 -11.92 0.79 3.36
C GLU A 84 -12.52 2.14 3.76
N SER A 85 -13.27 2.79 2.86
CA SER A 85 -13.71 4.17 3.05
C SER A 85 -15.21 4.38 2.91
N GLY A 86 -15.95 3.37 2.43
CA GLY A 86 -17.39 3.46 2.25
C GLY A 86 -17.81 4.52 1.23
N PHE A 87 -16.97 4.79 0.22
CA PHE A 87 -17.15 5.86 -0.78
C PHE A 87 -17.08 7.28 -0.18
N VAL A 88 -16.26 7.46 0.85
CA VAL A 88 -15.84 8.75 1.36
C VAL A 88 -14.36 8.92 1.03
N ALA A 89 -13.98 9.95 0.28
CA ALA A 89 -12.61 10.08 -0.23
C ALA A 89 -11.57 10.39 0.85
N ASP A 90 -11.99 10.96 1.98
CA ASP A 90 -11.12 11.36 3.09
C ASP A 90 -11.87 11.24 4.43
N PRO A 91 -12.26 10.01 4.84
CA PRO A 91 -13.09 9.81 6.01
C PRO A 91 -12.31 10.16 7.29
N PRO A 92 -12.97 10.72 8.31
CA PRO A 92 -12.32 10.99 9.58
C PRO A 92 -12.00 9.69 10.32
N VAL A 93 -10.80 9.61 10.86
CA VAL A 93 -10.39 8.54 11.77
C VAL A 93 -10.66 8.97 13.21
N ARG A 94 -11.47 8.19 13.92
CA ARG A 94 -11.80 8.46 15.32
C ARG A 94 -10.56 8.44 16.20
N ASP A 95 -10.41 9.46 17.04
CA ASP A 95 -9.31 9.61 17.99
C ASP A 95 -7.89 9.56 17.37
N LEU A 96 -7.76 9.94 16.10
CA LEU A 96 -6.49 9.93 15.37
C LEU A 96 -5.31 10.61 16.11
N PRO A 97 -5.49 11.77 16.78
CA PRO A 97 -4.39 12.38 17.56
C PRO A 97 -3.81 11.46 18.63
N ARG A 98 -4.66 10.69 19.33
CA ARG A 98 -4.23 9.77 20.38
C ARG A 98 -3.52 8.55 19.81
N LEU A 99 -4.02 8.01 18.69
CA LEU A 99 -3.40 6.89 17.99
C LEU A 99 -2.00 7.23 17.48
N VAL A 100 -1.84 8.41 16.87
CA VAL A 100 -0.55 8.87 16.35
C VAL A 100 0.46 9.10 17.48
N ARG A 101 0.03 9.67 18.61
CA ARG A 101 0.90 9.82 19.79
C ARG A 101 1.38 8.47 20.32
N ARG A 102 0.48 7.49 20.45
CA ARG A 102 0.85 6.13 20.87
C ARG A 102 1.82 5.47 19.89
N ALA A 103 1.55 5.55 18.59
CA ALA A 103 2.44 4.98 17.58
C ALA A 103 3.84 5.64 17.60
N LEU A 104 3.90 6.94 17.88
CA LEU A 104 5.17 7.65 18.07
C LEU A 104 5.91 7.15 19.32
N ASP A 105 5.21 7.00 20.44
CA ASP A 105 5.79 6.43 21.67
C ASP A 105 6.34 5.02 21.43
N ASP A 106 5.55 4.15 20.79
CA ASP A 106 5.95 2.78 20.47
C ASP A 106 7.19 2.76 19.55
N LYS A 107 7.26 3.66 18.57
CA LYS A 107 8.38 3.75 17.65
C LYS A 107 9.67 4.23 18.33
N LEU A 108 9.55 5.09 19.34
CA LEU A 108 10.68 5.65 20.09
C LEU A 108 11.06 4.81 21.31
N ALA A 109 10.21 3.87 21.75
CA ALA A 109 10.46 3.01 22.90
C ALA A 109 11.85 2.33 22.92
N PRO A 110 12.43 1.87 21.79
CA PRO A 110 13.78 1.30 21.77
C PRO A 110 14.90 2.26 22.21
N LEU A 111 14.65 3.58 22.24
CA LEU A 111 15.60 4.57 22.76
C LEU A 111 15.68 4.58 24.30
N GLY A 112 14.84 3.81 24.98
CA GLY A 112 14.85 3.69 26.44
C GLY A 112 14.69 5.04 27.14
N ALA A 113 15.62 5.38 28.03
CA ALA A 113 15.59 6.63 28.80
C ALA A 113 15.64 7.89 27.92
N LEU A 114 16.11 7.80 26.67
CA LEU A 114 16.16 8.92 25.73
C LEU A 114 14.83 9.14 24.99
N ALA A 115 13.90 8.18 25.03
CA ALA A 115 12.65 8.25 24.28
C ALA A 115 11.80 9.51 24.58
N PRO A 116 11.62 9.94 25.84
CA PRO A 116 10.86 11.17 26.13
C PRO A 116 11.51 12.42 25.52
N ALA A 117 12.83 12.57 25.66
CA ALA A 117 13.55 13.72 25.12
C ALA A 117 13.53 13.74 23.59
N ALA A 118 13.71 12.59 22.94
CA ALA A 118 13.62 12.45 21.49
C ALA A 118 12.22 12.81 20.96
N ARG A 119 11.17 12.39 21.68
CA ARG A 119 9.78 12.73 21.35
C ARG A 119 9.55 14.23 21.45
N GLU A 120 9.89 14.85 22.59
CA GLU A 120 9.69 16.30 22.78
C GLU A 120 10.45 17.10 21.70
N ALA A 121 11.70 16.74 21.43
CA ALA A 121 12.49 17.37 20.39
C ALA A 121 11.81 17.26 19.00
N LEU A 122 11.33 16.08 18.63
CA LEU A 122 10.61 15.87 17.37
C LEU A 122 9.32 16.70 17.32
N LEU A 123 8.52 16.67 18.38
CA LEU A 123 7.22 17.35 18.42
C LEU A 123 7.36 18.87 18.38
N ALA A 124 8.47 19.43 18.87
CA ALA A 124 8.76 20.85 18.83
C ALA A 124 9.19 21.36 17.44
N LEU A 125 9.56 20.46 16.52
CA LEU A 125 9.95 20.85 15.16
C LEU A 125 8.75 21.41 14.36
N ARG A 126 9.10 22.11 13.28
CA ARG A 126 8.17 22.70 12.30
C ARG A 126 8.56 22.29 10.88
N PRO A 127 7.65 22.41 9.90
CA PRO A 127 7.99 22.19 8.50
C PRO A 127 9.15 23.09 8.07
N PRO A 128 10.03 22.61 7.18
CA PRO A 128 11.16 23.40 6.73
C PRO A 128 10.74 24.70 6.04
N GLY A 129 11.27 25.84 6.48
CA GLY A 129 10.93 27.16 5.92
C GLY A 129 9.57 27.71 6.37
N ALA A 130 8.90 27.06 7.33
CA ALA A 130 7.69 27.59 7.93
C ALA A 130 8.00 28.86 8.76
N PRO A 131 7.08 29.85 8.80
CA PRO A 131 7.18 30.98 9.71
C PRO A 131 7.25 30.53 11.17
N GLU A 132 7.83 31.37 12.04
CA GLU A 132 7.94 31.08 13.49
C GLU A 132 6.57 30.83 14.15
N ALA A 133 5.54 31.56 13.68
CA ALA A 133 4.16 31.41 14.13
C ALA A 133 3.46 30.12 13.64
N ALA A 134 4.09 29.34 12.74
CA ALA A 134 3.51 28.09 12.28
C ALA A 134 3.41 27.08 13.44
N PRO A 135 2.37 26.23 13.45
CA PRO A 135 2.21 25.23 14.49
C PRO A 135 3.35 24.18 14.42
N THR A 136 3.82 23.79 15.59
CA THR A 136 4.72 22.66 15.79
C THR A 136 4.06 21.34 15.35
N PHE A 137 4.86 20.30 15.13
CA PHE A 137 4.31 18.98 14.83
C PHE A 137 3.40 18.45 15.95
N GLY A 138 3.72 18.73 17.22
CA GLY A 138 2.86 18.40 18.36
C GLY A 138 1.47 19.04 18.29
N GLU A 139 1.41 20.34 17.93
CA GLU A 139 0.14 21.07 17.76
C GLU A 139 -0.63 20.59 16.53
N ARG A 140 0.07 20.21 15.45
CA ARG A 140 -0.55 19.64 14.26
C ARG A 140 -1.14 18.25 14.54
N ILE A 141 -0.43 17.40 15.29
CA ILE A 141 -0.94 16.09 15.73
C ILE A 141 -2.25 16.24 16.50
N ALA A 142 -2.34 17.24 17.38
CA ALA A 142 -3.55 17.49 18.17
C ALA A 142 -4.79 17.83 17.33
N ARG A 143 -4.60 18.23 16.06
CA ARG A 143 -5.67 18.65 15.13
C ARG A 143 -5.95 17.63 14.03
N LEU A 144 -5.27 16.48 14.01
CA LEU A 144 -5.45 15.46 12.98
C LEU A 144 -6.87 14.91 12.98
N LYS A 145 -7.46 14.80 11.79
CA LYS A 145 -8.80 14.23 11.60
C LYS A 145 -8.81 13.09 10.60
N THR A 146 -7.99 13.19 9.55
CA THR A 146 -8.01 12.24 8.43
C THR A 146 -6.65 11.60 8.20
N GLU A 147 -6.63 10.49 7.46
CA GLU A 147 -5.37 9.88 7.01
C GLU A 147 -4.58 10.82 6.10
N ARG A 148 -5.26 11.63 5.29
CA ARG A 148 -4.60 12.62 4.43
C ARG A 148 -3.89 13.71 5.26
N ASP A 149 -4.47 14.13 6.38
CA ASP A 149 -3.79 15.05 7.31
C ASP A 149 -2.51 14.42 7.89
N LEU A 150 -2.59 13.14 8.28
CA LEU A 150 -1.47 12.40 8.82
C LEU A 150 -0.36 12.19 7.78
N ASP A 151 -0.71 11.86 6.55
CA ASP A 151 0.23 11.70 5.44
C ASP A 151 0.96 13.02 5.12
N ARG A 152 0.25 14.15 5.08
CA ARG A 152 0.89 15.48 4.94
C ARG A 152 1.83 15.78 6.10
N LEU A 153 1.39 15.52 7.33
CA LEU A 153 2.24 15.69 8.52
C LEU A 153 3.50 14.83 8.41
N PHE A 154 3.37 13.55 8.03
CA PHE A 154 4.49 12.63 7.88
C PHE A 154 5.51 13.12 6.85
N ARG A 155 5.06 13.61 5.69
CA ARG A 155 5.96 14.19 4.67
C ARG A 155 6.72 15.40 5.22
N ASP A 156 6.05 16.28 5.96
CA ASP A 156 6.69 17.47 6.55
C ASP A 156 7.71 17.09 7.63
N VAL A 157 7.38 16.11 8.48
CA VAL A 157 8.30 15.57 9.49
C VAL A 157 9.53 14.98 8.81
N LYS A 158 9.34 14.15 7.77
CA LYS A 158 10.43 13.58 6.99
C LYS A 158 11.31 14.67 6.40
N ALA A 159 10.70 15.70 5.79
CA ALA A 159 11.44 16.83 5.22
C ALA A 159 12.25 17.60 6.28
N ALA A 160 11.68 17.84 7.47
CA ALA A 160 12.37 18.48 8.58
C ALA A 160 13.56 17.67 9.09
N LEU A 161 13.40 16.35 9.23
CA LEU A 161 14.47 15.46 9.65
C LEU A 161 15.58 15.34 8.61
N THR A 162 15.24 15.17 7.34
CA THR A 162 16.23 15.11 6.24
C THR A 162 17.02 16.41 6.12
N ARG A 163 16.38 17.58 6.29
CA ARG A 163 17.10 18.87 6.26
C ARG A 163 18.03 19.05 7.46
N SER A 164 17.57 18.66 8.65
CA SER A 164 18.33 18.89 9.89
C SER A 164 19.44 17.86 10.11
N HIS A 165 19.28 16.64 9.57
CA HIS A 165 20.20 15.53 9.78
C HIS A 165 20.43 14.72 8.48
N PRO A 166 20.99 15.31 7.41
CA PRO A 166 21.06 14.66 6.11
C PRO A 166 21.88 13.36 6.14
N GLY A 167 23.00 13.34 6.86
CA GLY A 167 23.89 12.17 6.94
C GLY A 167 23.29 10.99 7.71
N SER A 168 22.70 11.22 8.88
CA SER A 168 22.14 10.13 9.69
C SER A 168 20.88 9.53 9.06
N VAL A 169 20.04 10.34 8.41
CA VAL A 169 18.86 9.84 7.69
C VAL A 169 19.26 9.04 6.45
N ALA A 170 20.31 9.46 5.73
CA ALA A 170 20.85 8.72 4.59
C ALA A 170 21.41 7.34 5.02
N ILE A 171 22.19 7.30 6.10
CA ILE A 171 22.75 6.06 6.64
C ILE A 171 21.64 5.15 7.16
N ALA A 172 20.69 5.67 7.94
CA ALA A 172 19.55 4.88 8.44
C ALA A 172 18.70 4.30 7.29
N GLY A 173 18.47 5.09 6.23
CA GLY A 173 17.79 4.62 5.02
C GLY A 173 18.56 3.52 4.29
N ALA A 174 19.87 3.69 4.13
CA ALA A 174 20.74 2.68 3.50
C ALA A 174 20.78 1.37 4.31
N LEU A 175 20.91 1.47 5.64
CA LEU A 175 20.88 0.31 6.53
C LEU A 175 19.52 -0.40 6.50
N ALA A 176 18.40 0.33 6.43
CA ALA A 176 17.07 -0.26 6.33
C ALA A 176 16.86 -1.02 5.01
N VAL A 177 17.45 -0.55 3.90
CA VAL A 177 17.43 -1.27 2.61
C VAL A 177 18.30 -2.51 2.63
N LEU A 178 19.46 -2.47 3.31
CA LEU A 178 20.37 -3.61 3.43
C LEU A 178 19.89 -4.65 4.46
N ALA A 179 19.10 -4.24 5.45
CA ALA A 179 18.46 -5.11 6.42
C ALA A 179 17.09 -5.66 5.96
N GLY A 180 16.68 -5.32 4.72
CA GLY A 180 15.49 -5.81 4.04
C GLY A 180 15.79 -7.00 3.15
#